data_AF-A0AAE2SQ01-F1
#
_entry.id   AF-A0AAE2SQ01-F1
#
_cell.length_a   1.000
_cell.length_b   1.000
_cell.length_c   1.000
_cell.angle_alpha   90.00
_cell.angle_beta   90.00
_cell.angle_gamma   90.00
#
_symmetry.space_group_name_H-M   'P 1'
#
loop_
_entity.id
_entity.type
_entity.pdbx_description
1 polymer ?
#
loop_
_entity_poly.entity_id
_entity_poly.type
_entity_poly.pdbx_seq_one_letter_code
_entity_poly.pdbx_strand_id
1 'polypeptide(L)'
;MYKADYKQIAATPSFQAFLKQKRAFIVPSAIFFFVFYFSLPVLTSYFTFLNAPAIGAVSWAWLFAIAQFAMTWILSTVYSRRAAHFDKYVSALKEDLKGEQT
;
A
#
# COMPACT_ATOMS: atom_id res chain seq x y z
N MET A 1 3.91 13.17 28.31
CA MET A 1 3.89 14.38 27.45
C MET A 1 4.29 14.13 25.97
N TYR A 2 4.61 12.89 25.56
CA TYR A 2 5.19 12.51 24.24
C TYR A 2 4.29 12.66 22.99
N LYS A 3 2.96 12.81 23.12
CA LYS A 3 2.04 12.91 21.97
C LYS A 3 2.00 14.31 21.31
N ALA A 4 2.47 15.34 22.01
CA ALA A 4 2.32 16.73 21.56
C ALA A 4 3.27 17.07 20.40
N ASP A 5 4.52 16.60 20.45
CA ASP A 5 5.52 16.83 19.40
C ASP A 5 5.19 16.16 18.07
N TYR A 6 4.67 14.93 18.12
CA TYR A 6 4.26 14.21 16.92
C TYR A 6 3.22 14.98 16.10
N LYS A 7 2.26 15.65 16.77
CA LYS A 7 1.27 16.50 16.10
C LYS A 7 1.90 17.74 15.47
N GLN A 8 2.91 18.34 16.10
CA GLN A 8 3.58 19.53 15.59
C GLN A 8 4.44 19.20 14.36
N ILE A 9 5.17 18.07 14.40
CA ILE A 9 6.00 17.61 13.27
C ILE A 9 5.14 17.07 12.13
N ALA A 10 4.03 16.39 12.43
CA ALA A 10 3.05 15.97 11.42
C ALA A 10 2.28 17.13 10.77
N ALA A 11 2.27 18.31 11.42
CA ALA A 11 1.66 19.53 10.88
C ALA A 11 2.60 20.30 9.93
N THR A 12 3.89 19.95 9.87
CA THR A 12 4.86 20.63 9.02
C THR A 12 4.54 20.40 7.52
N PRO A 13 4.57 21.44 6.66
CA PRO A 13 4.20 21.34 5.24
C PRO A 13 5.02 20.30 4.47
N SER A 14 6.32 20.16 4.79
CA SER A 14 7.22 19.19 4.16
C SER A 14 6.79 17.73 4.44
N PHE A 15 6.32 17.46 5.66
CA PHE A 15 5.85 16.14 6.07
C PHE A 15 4.51 15.78 5.40
N GLN A 16 3.60 16.75 5.31
CA GLN A 16 2.35 16.61 4.58
C GLN A 16 2.57 16.40 3.08
N ALA A 17 3.53 17.09 2.46
CA ALA A 17 3.88 16.88 1.05
C ALA A 17 4.42 15.46 0.81
N PHE A 18 5.29 14.97 1.71
CA PHE A 18 5.77 13.59 1.68
C PHE A 18 4.64 12.57 1.85
N LEU A 19 3.69 12.80 2.76
CA LEU A 19 2.50 11.97 2.95
C LEU A 19 1.54 12.03 1.76
N LYS A 20 1.41 13.19 1.12
CA LYS A 20 0.56 13.38 -0.06
C LYS A 20 1.13 12.63 -1.27
N GLN A 21 2.43 12.67 -1.49
CA GLN A 21 3.10 11.88 -2.54
C GLN A 21 2.96 10.38 -2.28
N LYS A 22 3.00 9.97 -1.01
CA LYS A 22 2.74 8.60 -0.53
C LYS A 22 1.33 8.13 -0.89
N ARG A 23 0.32 8.95 -0.53
CA ARG A 23 -1.09 8.67 -0.83
C ARG A 23 -1.36 8.69 -2.32
N ALA A 24 -0.74 9.59 -3.08
CA ALA A 24 -0.90 9.67 -4.52
C ALA A 24 -0.46 8.40 -5.25
N PHE A 25 0.40 7.56 -4.65
CA PHE A 25 0.77 6.26 -5.19
C PHE A 25 -0.12 5.13 -4.66
N ILE A 26 -0.43 5.12 -3.36
CA ILE A 26 -1.21 4.04 -2.73
C ILE A 26 -2.70 4.11 -3.09
N VAL A 27 -3.28 5.31 -3.13
CA VAL A 27 -4.71 5.53 -3.41
C VAL A 27 -5.10 4.98 -4.79
N PRO A 28 -4.41 5.27 -5.90
CA PRO A 28 -4.75 4.68 -7.18
C PRO A 28 -4.53 3.16 -7.19
N SER A 29 -3.52 2.63 -6.49
CA SER A 29 -3.35 1.17 -6.35
C SER A 29 -4.50 0.51 -5.57
N ALA A 30 -5.03 1.17 -4.54
CA ALA A 30 -6.19 0.70 -3.80
C ALA A 30 -7.48 0.77 -4.62
N ILE A 31 -7.67 1.82 -5.42
CA ILE A 31 -8.79 1.91 -6.37
C ILE A 31 -8.67 0.82 -7.43
N PHE A 32 -7.48 0.64 -8.00
CA PHE A 32 -7.20 -0.45 -8.93
C PHE A 32 -7.47 -1.81 -8.30
N PHE A 33 -7.12 -2.01 -7.02
CA PHE A 33 -7.46 -3.24 -6.27
C PHE A 33 -8.95 -3.48 -6.24
N PHE A 34 -9.74 -2.48 -5.85
CA PHE A 34 -11.20 -2.62 -5.81
C PHE A 34 -11.76 -2.97 -7.18
N VAL A 35 -11.34 -2.24 -8.22
CA VAL A 35 -11.78 -2.51 -9.59
C VAL A 35 -11.36 -3.92 -10.02
N PHE A 36 -10.09 -4.30 -9.84
CA PHE A 36 -9.54 -5.60 -10.26
C PHE A 36 -10.12 -6.77 -9.46
N TYR A 37 -10.43 -6.56 -8.18
CA TYR A 37 -11.10 -7.53 -7.32
C TYR A 37 -12.52 -7.82 -7.82
N PHE A 38 -13.30 -6.77 -8.10
CA PHE A 38 -14.65 -6.92 -8.66
C PHE A 38 -14.65 -7.30 -10.14
N SER A 39 -13.54 -7.06 -10.86
CA SER A 39 -13.40 -7.46 -12.26
C SER A 39 -13.60 -8.96 -12.43
N LEU A 40 -13.10 -9.78 -11.50
CA LEU A 40 -13.19 -11.24 -11.59
C LEU A 40 -14.65 -11.74 -11.57
N PRO A 41 -15.48 -11.46 -10.55
CA PRO A 41 -16.89 -11.85 -10.55
C PRO A 41 -17.71 -11.17 -11.66
N VAL A 42 -17.43 -9.90 -11.99
CA VAL A 42 -18.10 -9.21 -13.09
C VAL A 42 -17.78 -9.89 -14.42
N LEU A 43 -16.51 -10.05 -14.77
CA LEU A 43 -16.13 -10.71 -16.02
C LEU A 43 -16.57 -12.18 -16.05
N THR A 44 -16.55 -12.89 -14.93
CA THR A 44 -17.06 -14.28 -14.87
C THR A 44 -18.57 -14.36 -15.09
N SER A 45 -19.32 -13.34 -14.65
CA SER A 45 -20.77 -13.25 -14.88
C SER A 45 -21.13 -12.84 -16.31
N TYR A 46 -20.29 -12.06 -16.97
CA TYR A 46 -20.56 -11.54 -18.32
C TYR A 46 -19.89 -12.36 -19.44
N PHE A 47 -18.77 -13.02 -19.17
CA PHE A 47 -17.97 -13.71 -20.17
C PHE A 47 -17.60 -15.13 -19.75
N THR A 48 -17.88 -16.09 -20.64
CA THR A 48 -17.51 -17.51 -20.49
C THR A 48 -16.03 -17.78 -20.77
N PHE A 49 -15.27 -16.82 -21.33
CA PHE A 49 -13.85 -17.02 -21.65
C PHE A 49 -12.99 -17.22 -20.39
N LEU A 50 -13.41 -16.76 -19.20
CA LEU A 50 -12.64 -16.99 -17.98
C LEU A 50 -12.60 -18.44 -17.53
N ASN A 51 -13.63 -19.20 -17.89
CA ASN A 51 -13.69 -20.65 -17.68
C ASN A 51 -12.98 -21.42 -18.80
N ALA A 52 -12.58 -20.74 -19.89
CA ALA A 52 -11.77 -21.38 -20.91
C ALA A 52 -10.36 -21.65 -20.36
N PRO A 53 -9.79 -22.82 -20.67
CA PRO A 53 -8.42 -23.13 -20.32
C PRO A 53 -7.47 -22.14 -20.99
N ALA A 54 -6.63 -21.47 -20.20
CA ALA A 54 -5.57 -20.59 -20.69
C ALA A 54 -4.31 -21.39 -21.01
N ILE A 55 -3.88 -22.26 -20.08
CA ILE A 55 -2.73 -23.15 -20.26
C ILE A 55 -3.07 -24.51 -19.62
N GLY A 56 -3.28 -25.54 -20.44
CA GLY A 56 -3.67 -26.87 -19.96
C GLY A 56 -5.00 -26.85 -19.21
N ALA A 57 -5.05 -27.35 -17.97
CA ALA A 57 -6.24 -27.31 -17.12
C ALA A 57 -6.41 -25.98 -16.34
N VAL A 58 -5.47 -25.04 -16.48
CA VAL A 58 -5.48 -23.76 -15.77
C VAL A 58 -6.31 -22.77 -16.57
N SER A 59 -7.42 -22.30 -16.00
CA SER A 59 -8.27 -21.28 -16.63
C SER A 59 -7.73 -19.86 -16.44
N TRP A 60 -8.25 -18.92 -17.22
CA TRP A 60 -7.92 -17.50 -17.05
C TRP A 60 -8.29 -16.97 -15.65
N ALA A 61 -9.33 -17.53 -15.01
CA ALA A 61 -9.68 -17.22 -13.63
C ALA A 61 -8.54 -17.54 -12.65
N TRP A 62 -7.83 -18.66 -12.88
CA TRP A 62 -6.69 -19.06 -12.05
C TRP A 62 -5.49 -18.11 -12.21
N LEU A 63 -5.20 -17.65 -13.43
CA LEU A 63 -4.17 -16.63 -13.67
C LEU A 63 -4.52 -15.32 -12.93
N PHE A 64 -5.79 -14.90 -12.99
CA PHE A 64 -6.27 -13.74 -12.25
C PHE A 64 -6.13 -13.91 -10.74
N ALA A 65 -6.46 -15.10 -10.21
CA ALA A 65 -6.31 -15.39 -8.78
C ALA A 65 -4.84 -15.28 -8.34
N ILE A 66 -3.90 -15.84 -9.09
CA ILE A 66 -2.46 -15.71 -8.81
C ILE A 66 -2.02 -14.23 -8.87
N ALA A 67 -2.50 -13.47 -9.85
CA ALA A 67 -2.19 -12.04 -9.94
C ALA A 67 -2.69 -11.26 -8.70
N GLN A 68 -3.82 -11.64 -8.10
CA GLN A 68 -4.30 -11.01 -6.86
C GLN A 68 -3.38 -11.27 -5.67
N PHE A 69 -2.77 -12.45 -5.57
CA PHE A 69 -1.76 -12.73 -4.55
C PHE A 69 -0.52 -11.85 -4.72
N ALA A 70 0.03 -11.79 -5.93
CA ALA A 70 1.18 -10.94 -6.24
C ALA A 70 0.89 -9.46 -5.94
N MET A 71 -0.30 -8.99 -6.32
CA MET A 71 -0.76 -7.64 -6.03
C MET A 71 -0.79 -7.34 -4.51
N THR A 72 -1.34 -8.26 -3.72
CA THR A 72 -1.45 -8.09 -2.27
C THR A 72 -0.07 -8.01 -1.61
N TRP A 73 0.87 -8.85 -2.03
CA TRP A 73 2.26 -8.79 -1.55
C TRP A 73 2.95 -7.49 -1.94
N ILE A 74 2.74 -6.97 -3.15
CA ILE A 74 3.28 -5.68 -3.57
C ILE A 74 2.74 -4.59 -2.64
N LEU A 75 1.43 -4.55 -2.40
CA LEU A 75 0.80 -3.54 -1.55
C LEU A 75 1.33 -3.59 -0.11
N SER A 76 1.42 -4.80 0.46
CA SER A 76 1.93 -5.03 1.82
C SER A 76 3.41 -4.66 1.94
N THR A 77 4.23 -5.00 0.94
CA THR A 77 5.67 -4.67 0.92
C THR A 77 5.89 -3.17 0.75
N VAL A 78 5.14 -2.52 -0.13
CA VAL A 78 5.20 -1.07 -0.34
C VAL A 78 4.76 -0.33 0.93
N TYR A 79 3.67 -0.77 1.58
CA TYR A 79 3.23 -0.22 2.85
C TYR A 79 4.30 -0.36 3.93
N SER A 80 4.84 -1.57 4.12
CA SER A 80 5.83 -1.87 5.17
C SER A 80 7.14 -1.07 4.98
N ARG A 81 7.67 -1.01 3.75
CA ARG A 81 8.83 -0.16 3.43
C ARG A 81 8.60 1.29 3.80
N ARG A 82 7.38 1.78 3.61
CA ARG A 82 7.03 3.17 3.91
C ARG A 82 6.71 3.41 5.39
N ALA A 83 6.29 2.40 6.14
CA ALA A 83 6.19 2.47 7.60
C ALA A 83 7.58 2.49 8.24
N ALA A 84 8.50 1.63 7.76
CA ALA A 84 9.89 1.61 8.24
C ALA A 84 10.62 2.95 8.01
N HIS A 85 10.36 3.63 6.90
CA HIS A 85 10.92 4.96 6.63
C HIS A 85 10.41 6.05 7.59
N PHE A 86 9.19 5.86 8.10
CA PHE A 86 8.57 6.75 9.09
C PHE A 86 9.18 6.53 10.46
N ASP A 87 9.31 5.26 10.86
CA ASP A 87 9.93 4.89 12.14
C ASP A 87 11.38 5.39 12.23
N LYS A 88 12.16 5.30 11.14
CA LYS A 88 13.53 5.84 11.08
C LYS A 88 13.60 7.35 11.33
N TYR A 89 12.64 8.11 10.80
CA TYR A 89 12.59 9.56 11.01
C TYR A 89 12.23 9.91 12.45
N VAL A 90 11.27 9.18 13.03
CA VAL A 90 10.86 9.37 14.42
C VAL A 90 11.97 8.96 15.39
N SER A 91 12.74 7.91 15.08
CA SER A 91 13.88 7.50 15.91
C SER A 91 15.01 8.52 15.91
N ALA A 92 15.33 9.13 14.77
CA ALA A 92 16.37 10.16 14.68
C ALA A 92 16.03 11.40 15.52
N LEU A 93 14.78 11.87 15.45
CA LEU A 93 14.28 12.96 16.32
C LEU A 93 14.32 12.61 17.81
N LYS A 94 14.18 11.32 18.16
CA LYS A 94 14.20 10.83 19.53
C LYS A 94 15.61 10.84 20.14
N GLU A 95 16.66 10.78 19.32
CA GLU A 95 18.06 10.88 19.76
C GLU A 95 18.48 12.34 19.97
N ASP A 96 18.11 13.26 19.08
CA ASP A 96 18.43 14.68 19.24
C ASP A 96 17.80 15.28 20.50
N LEU A 97 16.54 14.96 20.79
CA LEU A 97 15.84 15.39 22.01
C LEU A 97 16.40 14.76 23.30
N LYS A 98 17.16 13.66 23.19
CA LYS A 98 17.85 13.04 24.33
C LYS A 98 19.20 13.71 24.63
N GLY A 99 19.80 14.40 23.66
CA GLY A 99 21.08 15.08 23.79
C GLY A 99 21.01 16.45 24.47
N GLU A 100 19.87 17.14 24.44
CA GLU A 100 19.67 18.44 25.12
C GLU A 100 19.35 18.33 26.62
N GLN A 101 19.33 17.11 27.19
CA GLN A 101 19.05 16.86 28.61
C GLN A 101 20.31 16.46 29.41
N THR A 102 21.52 16.61 28.84
CA THR A 102 22.81 16.45 29.54
C THR A 102 23.62 17.72 29.54
#